data_AF-I4EG51-F1
#
_entry.id   AF-I4EG51-F1
#
_cell.length_a   1.000
_cell.length_b   1.000
_cell.length_c   1.000
_cell.angle_alpha   90.00
_cell.angle_beta   90.00
_cell.angle_gamma   90.00
#
_symmetry.space_group_name_H-M   'P 1'
#
loop_
_entity.id
_entity.type
_entity.pdbx_description
1 polymer ?
#
loop_
_entity_poly.entity_id
_entity_poly.type
_entity_poly.pdbx_seq_one_letter_code
_entity_poly.pdbx_strand_id
1 'polypeptide(L)'
;MAEPVGAAHLVIIEANHDGMMLQRGRYPAHLKRRIAGNRGHLSNQDCSRFLGANLGSDTADIWLAHLSANNNTPALARSTIEREIGTGVRVPRVRVLPRRGKDAIWDSADVGNTSQQLRLPFGHAD
;
A
#
# COMPACT_ATOMS: atom_id res chain seq x y z
N MET A 1 11.16 20.45 -6.83
CA MET A 1 10.16 19.94 -7.77
C MET A 1 9.26 19.02 -6.98
N ALA A 2 7.99 19.38 -6.75
CA ALA A 2 7.06 18.47 -6.10
C ALA A 2 6.85 17.28 -7.05
N GLU A 3 7.07 16.05 -6.56
CA GLU A 3 6.80 14.86 -7.37
C GLU A 3 5.29 14.81 -7.76
N PRO A 4 4.94 14.26 -8.94
CA PRO A 4 3.56 14.18 -9.43
C PRO A 4 2.55 13.56 -8.45
N VAL A 5 3.04 12.77 -7.48
CA VAL A 5 2.23 12.04 -6.49
C VAL A 5 1.38 12.98 -5.64
N GLY A 6 1.86 14.18 -5.32
CA GLY A 6 1.13 15.12 -4.47
C GLY A 6 -0.17 15.65 -5.08
N ALA A 7 -0.32 15.59 -6.40
CA ALA A 7 -1.54 16.02 -7.11
C ALA A 7 -2.52 14.87 -7.40
N ALA A 8 -2.19 13.63 -6.99
CA ALA A 8 -2.98 12.45 -7.30
C ALA A 8 -4.09 12.22 -6.28
N HIS A 9 -5.31 11.96 -6.77
CA HIS A 9 -6.45 11.52 -5.95
C HIS A 9 -6.33 10.04 -5.53
N LEU A 10 -5.74 9.22 -6.40
CA LEU A 10 -5.45 7.80 -6.18
C LEU A 10 -3.96 7.54 -6.37
N VAL A 11 -3.35 6.91 -5.37
CA VAL A 11 -1.95 6.43 -5.46
C VAL A 11 -1.96 4.90 -5.40
N ILE A 12 -1.49 4.24 -6.46
CA ILE A 12 -1.23 2.80 -6.46
C ILE A 12 0.28 2.60 -6.33
N ILE A 13 0.72 1.93 -5.27
CA ILE A 13 2.15 1.83 -4.94
C ILE A 13 2.52 0.44 -4.42
N GLU A 14 3.74 0.00 -4.74
CA GLU A 14 4.26 -1.27 -4.25
C GLU A 14 4.49 -1.24 -2.73
N ALA A 15 4.04 -2.28 -2.05
CA ALA A 15 4.35 -2.54 -0.64
C ALA A 15 4.70 -4.03 -0.51
N ASN A 16 5.87 -4.41 -1.04
CA ASN A 16 6.14 -5.80 -1.33
C ASN A 16 6.40 -6.61 -0.08
N HIS A 17 7.23 -6.13 0.84
CA HIS A 17 7.68 -6.94 1.97
C HIS A 17 7.73 -6.14 3.27
N ASP A 18 7.47 -6.85 4.37
CA ASP A 18 7.88 -6.44 5.69
C ASP A 18 9.35 -6.86 5.91
N GLY A 19 10.15 -5.93 6.45
CA GLY A 19 11.58 -6.15 6.64
C GLY A 19 11.90 -7.31 7.58
N MET A 20 11.13 -7.44 8.67
CA MET A 20 11.34 -8.49 9.66
C MET A 20 10.91 -9.86 9.12
N MET A 21 9.78 -9.92 8.42
CA MET A 21 9.34 -11.14 7.74
C MET A 21 10.36 -11.57 6.67
N LEU A 22 10.87 -10.64 5.86
CA LEU A 22 11.88 -10.95 4.86
C LEU A 22 13.18 -11.48 5.49
N GLN A 23 13.65 -10.85 6.57
CA GLN A 23 14.87 -11.28 7.26
C GLN A 23 14.72 -12.68 7.90
N ARG A 24 13.57 -12.95 8.53
CA ARG A 24 13.29 -14.22 9.23
C ARG A 24 12.74 -15.32 8.31
N GLY A 25 12.31 -14.96 7.09
CA GLY A 25 11.71 -15.86 6.12
C GLY A 25 12.65 -16.94 5.60
N ARG A 26 12.09 -17.93 4.91
CA ARG A 26 12.79 -19.13 4.42
C ARG A 26 13.71 -18.89 3.23
N TYR A 27 13.71 -17.69 2.65
CA TYR A 27 14.51 -17.40 1.47
C TYR A 27 16.01 -17.48 1.76
N PRO A 28 16.82 -17.98 0.81
CA PRO A 28 18.27 -17.96 0.95
C PRO A 28 18.79 -16.52 1.00
N ALA A 29 19.94 -16.31 1.65
CA ALA A 29 20.48 -14.97 1.91
C ALA A 29 20.70 -14.13 0.65
N HIS A 30 21.09 -14.73 -0.47
CA HIS A 30 21.25 -14.01 -1.73
C HIS A 30 19.91 -13.43 -2.25
N LEU A 31 18.80 -14.16 -2.09
CA LEU A 31 17.48 -13.69 -2.50
C LEU A 31 16.96 -12.59 -1.58
N LYS A 32 17.16 -12.73 -0.26
CA LYS A 32 16.86 -11.67 0.72
C LYS A 32 17.58 -10.36 0.36
N ARG A 33 18.89 -10.44 0.05
CA ARG A 33 19.69 -9.28 -0.39
C ARG A 33 19.19 -8.67 -1.69
N ARG A 34 18.79 -9.49 -2.66
CA ARG A 34 18.23 -9.00 -3.93
C ARG A 34 16.90 -8.29 -3.72
N ILE A 35 16.01 -8.84 -2.90
CA ILE A 35 14.68 -8.24 -2.62
C ILE A 35 14.84 -6.90 -1.87
N ALA A 36 15.70 -6.83 -0.85
CA ALA A 36 15.90 -5.63 -0.05
C ALA A 36 16.87 -4.60 -0.66
N GLY A 37 17.50 -4.91 -1.80
CA GLY A 37 18.48 -4.03 -2.43
C GLY A 37 17.84 -2.90 -3.22
N ASN A 38 18.64 -1.89 -3.60
CA ASN A 38 18.18 -0.69 -4.33
C ASN A 38 17.49 -0.96 -5.68
N ARG A 39 17.69 -2.15 -6.26
CA ARG A 39 17.05 -2.59 -7.53
C ARG A 39 16.07 -3.75 -7.30
N GLY A 40 15.70 -3.97 -6.04
CA GLY A 40 14.79 -5.00 -5.58
C GLY A 40 13.36 -4.47 -5.54
N HIS A 41 12.69 -4.76 -4.43
CA HIS A 41 11.29 -4.44 -4.22
C HIS A 41 11.11 -3.38 -3.13
N LEU A 42 10.05 -2.59 -3.24
CA LEU A 42 9.77 -1.54 -2.25
C LEU A 42 9.26 -2.18 -0.95
N SER A 43 9.92 -1.90 0.17
CA SER A 43 9.50 -2.38 1.49
C SER A 43 8.28 -1.61 1.99
N ASN A 44 7.51 -2.17 2.93
CA ASN A 44 6.40 -1.45 3.57
C ASN A 44 6.88 -0.14 4.23
N GLN A 45 8.07 -0.15 4.82
CA GLN A 45 8.63 0.98 5.57
C GLN A 45 9.17 2.08 4.64
N ASP A 46 9.74 1.72 3.50
CA ASP A 46 10.18 2.72 2.52
C ASP A 46 9.00 3.28 1.74
N CYS A 47 7.99 2.45 1.44
CA CYS A 47 6.70 2.88 0.93
C CYS A 47 6.04 3.89 1.88
N SER A 48 6.00 3.61 3.18
CA SER A 48 5.41 4.53 4.17
C SER A 48 6.12 5.88 4.18
N ARG A 49 7.46 5.89 4.27
CA ARG A 49 8.26 7.13 4.26
C ARG A 49 8.07 7.94 2.98
N PHE A 50 8.05 7.27 1.84
CA PHE A 50 7.80 7.91 0.56
C PHE A 50 6.42 8.59 0.54
N LEU A 51 5.37 7.89 0.99
CA LEU A 51 4.03 8.43 1.09
C LEU A 51 3.98 9.61 2.09
N GLY A 52 4.55 9.47 3.28
CA GLY A 52 4.57 10.53 4.30
C GLY A 52 5.24 11.83 3.81
N ALA A 53 6.22 11.73 2.91
CA ALA A 53 6.92 12.89 2.37
C ALA A 53 6.28 13.50 1.11
N ASN A 54 5.47 12.75 0.37
CA ASN A 54 5.04 13.13 -0.99
C ASN A 54 3.52 13.16 -1.21
N LEU A 55 2.72 12.73 -0.24
CA LEU A 55 1.26 12.82 -0.34
C LEU A 55 0.80 14.27 -0.27
N GLY A 56 -0.16 14.62 -1.12
CA GLY A 56 -0.82 15.93 -1.08
C GLY A 56 -2.18 15.88 -0.39
N SER A 57 -2.75 17.06 -0.15
CA SER A 57 -4.06 17.22 0.50
C SER A 57 -5.22 16.60 -0.25
N ASP A 58 -5.05 16.38 -1.56
CA ASP A 58 -6.09 15.89 -2.46
C ASP A 58 -6.08 14.36 -2.60
N THR A 59 -5.07 13.68 -2.06
CA THR A 59 -5.03 12.22 -2.09
C THR A 59 -6.16 11.65 -1.22
N ALA A 60 -7.08 10.93 -1.87
CA ALA A 60 -8.24 10.31 -1.23
C ALA A 60 -8.01 8.83 -0.93
N ASP A 61 -7.31 8.13 -1.82
CA ASP A 61 -7.09 6.68 -1.72
C ASP A 61 -5.62 6.30 -1.99
N ILE A 62 -5.13 5.36 -1.19
CA ILE A 62 -3.83 4.69 -1.36
C ILE A 62 -4.07 3.20 -1.50
N TRP A 63 -3.63 2.63 -2.61
CA TRP A 63 -3.76 1.22 -2.93
C TRP A 63 -2.40 0.54 -2.90
N LEU A 64 -2.23 -0.40 -1.97
CA LEU A 64 -1.00 -1.15 -1.77
C LEU A 64 -1.00 -2.37 -2.68
N ALA A 65 -0.08 -2.39 -3.63
CA ALA A 65 0.05 -3.41 -4.66
C ALA A 65 1.29 -4.29 -4.45
N HIS A 66 1.32 -5.41 -5.18
CA HIS A 66 2.48 -6.30 -5.29
C HIS A 66 3.01 -6.86 -3.96
N LEU A 67 2.12 -7.13 -3.00
CA LEU A 67 2.50 -7.75 -1.72
C LEU A 67 3.06 -9.17 -1.93
N SER A 68 4.23 -9.42 -1.34
CA SER A 68 4.81 -10.75 -1.22
C SER A 68 3.84 -11.71 -0.54
N ALA A 69 3.73 -12.93 -1.08
CA ALA A 69 2.97 -14.00 -0.44
C ALA A 69 3.65 -14.50 0.84
N ASN A 70 4.98 -14.48 0.87
CA ASN A 70 5.78 -15.11 1.91
C ASN A 70 6.32 -14.13 2.95
N ASN A 71 6.60 -12.89 2.54
CA ASN A 71 7.27 -11.90 3.38
C ASN A 71 6.40 -10.67 3.66
N ASN A 72 5.08 -10.81 3.55
CA ASN A 72 4.15 -9.73 3.89
C ASN A 72 2.76 -10.28 4.22
N THR A 73 1.99 -9.49 4.96
CA THR A 73 0.55 -9.70 5.14
C THR A 73 -0.19 -8.41 4.84
N PRO A 74 -1.45 -8.48 4.36
CA PRO A 74 -2.28 -7.29 4.14
C PRO A 74 -2.35 -6.39 5.38
N ALA A 75 -2.50 -6.99 6.57
CA ALA A 75 -2.59 -6.24 7.83
C ALA A 75 -1.28 -5.50 8.18
N LEU A 76 -0.11 -6.11 7.94
CA LEU A 76 1.18 -5.48 8.21
C LEU A 76 1.46 -4.34 7.23
N ALA A 77 1.19 -4.55 5.93
CA ALA A 77 1.35 -3.50 4.94
C ALA A 77 0.48 -2.29 5.30
N ARG A 78 -0.82 -2.52 5.52
CA ARG A 78 -1.77 -1.46 5.88
C ARG A 78 -1.37 -0.70 7.15
N SER A 79 -1.11 -1.41 8.25
CA SER A 79 -0.77 -0.77 9.53
C SER A 79 0.54 0.00 9.48
N THR A 80 1.52 -0.47 8.69
CA THR A 80 2.80 0.25 8.49
C THR A 80 2.57 1.59 7.79
N ILE A 81 1.73 1.61 6.76
CA ILE A 81 1.40 2.86 6.05
C ILE A 81 0.58 3.78 6.95
N GLU A 82 -0.49 3.28 7.57
CA GLU A 82 -1.39 4.05 8.45
C GLU A 82 -0.63 4.72 9.62
N ARG A 83 0.40 4.05 10.16
CA ARG A 83 1.24 4.62 11.23
C ARG A 83 2.05 5.83 10.78
N GLU A 84 2.50 5.87 9.52
CA GLU A 84 3.31 6.97 9.00
C GLU A 84 2.45 8.15 8.57
N ILE A 85 1.31 7.89 7.92
CA ILE A 85 0.43 8.95 7.38
C ILE A 85 -0.50 9.55 8.44
N GLY A 86 -0.66 8.87 9.59
CA GLY A 86 -1.65 9.24 10.60
C GLY A 86 -1.20 10.37 11.52
N THR A 87 -1.76 11.57 11.31
CA THR A 87 -2.20 12.56 12.34
C THR A 87 -2.90 13.82 11.74
N GLY A 88 -3.18 13.87 10.43
CA GLY A 88 -3.79 15.04 9.78
C GLY A 88 -5.33 15.07 9.75
N VAL A 89 -5.89 16.24 9.42
CA VAL A 89 -7.36 16.50 9.30
C VAL A 89 -8.02 15.63 8.22
N ARG A 90 -7.27 15.24 7.18
CA ARG A 90 -7.74 14.37 6.10
C ARG A 90 -6.73 13.23 5.91
N VAL A 91 -7.12 12.04 6.31
CA VAL A 91 -6.30 10.82 6.17
C VAL A 91 -6.82 10.03 4.96
N PRO A 92 -5.98 9.74 3.95
CA PRO A 92 -6.40 8.94 2.79
C PRO A 92 -6.77 7.51 3.21
N ARG A 93 -7.73 6.91 2.49
CA ARG A 93 -8.13 5.52 2.70
C ARG A 93 -7.04 4.58 2.20
N VAL A 94 -6.53 3.72 3.09
CA VAL A 94 -5.53 2.71 2.71
C VAL A 94 -6.25 1.38 2.40
N ARG A 95 -6.07 0.89 1.17
CA ARG A 95 -6.58 -0.39 0.69
C ARG A 95 -5.42 -1.28 0.26
N VAL A 96 -5.49 -2.56 0.61
CA VAL A 96 -4.56 -3.57 0.08
C VAL A 96 -5.21 -4.24 -1.12
N LEU A 97 -4.51 -4.24 -2.26
CA LEU A 97 -4.98 -4.92 -3.46
C LEU A 97 -4.78 -6.43 -3.36
N PRO A 98 -5.69 -7.23 -3.94
CA PRO A 98 -5.51 -8.67 -3.98
C PRO A 98 -4.27 -9.01 -4.81
N ARG A 99 -3.56 -10.08 -4.43
CA ARG A 99 -2.36 -10.54 -5.13
C ARG A 99 -2.66 -11.05 -6.55
N ARG A 100 -3.90 -11.50 -6.78
CA ARG A 100 -4.44 -11.99 -8.05
C ARG A 100 -5.88 -11.52 -8.15
N GLY A 101 -6.34 -11.18 -9.35
CA GLY A 101 -7.70 -10.69 -9.60
C GLY A 101 -7.72 -9.21 -10.00
N LYS A 102 -8.88 -8.76 -10.49
CA LYS A 102 -9.09 -7.41 -11.04
C LYS A 102 -10.27 -6.67 -10.37
N ASP A 103 -10.59 -7.09 -9.15
CA ASP A 103 -11.87 -6.74 -8.51
C ASP A 103 -11.83 -5.39 -7.78
N ALA A 104 -10.66 -4.74 -7.78
CA ALA A 104 -10.52 -3.39 -7.24
C ALA A 104 -10.96 -2.37 -8.29
N ILE A 105 -12.11 -1.74 -8.06
CA ILE A 105 -12.63 -0.62 -8.83
C ILE A 105 -12.44 0.64 -8.01
N TRP A 106 -11.95 1.70 -8.65
CA TRP A 106 -11.88 3.04 -8.10
C TRP A 106 -12.78 3.95 -8.93
N ASP A 107 -13.64 4.71 -8.27
CA ASP A 107 -14.49 5.70 -8.91
C ASP A 107 -14.08 7.09 -8.42
N SER A 108 -13.81 7.99 -9.37
CA SER A 108 -13.52 9.39 -9.07
C SER A 108 -14.67 10.11 -8.35
N ALA A 109 -15.92 9.62 -8.51
CA ALA A 109 -17.06 10.14 -7.78
C ALA A 109 -16.97 9.95 -6.25
N ASP A 110 -16.13 9.01 -5.78
CA ASP A 110 -15.90 8.76 -4.35
C ASP A 110 -14.85 9.69 -3.73
N VAL A 111 -14.22 10.56 -4.53
CA VAL A 111 -13.30 11.59 -4.04
C VAL A 111 -14.10 12.61 -3.22
N GLY A 112 -13.84 12.67 -1.91
CA GLY A 112 -14.55 13.55 -0.98
C GLY A 112 -15.77 12.92 -0.31
N ASN A 113 -16.18 11.73 -0.72
CA ASN A 113 -17.23 10.98 -0.04
C ASN A 113 -16.61 10.04 1.01
N THR A 114 -16.51 10.52 2.25
CA THR A 114 -15.95 9.76 3.39
C THR A 114 -16.86 8.63 3.87
N SER A 115 -18.05 8.47 3.29
CA SER A 115 -19.14 7.63 3.82
C SER A 115 -19.51 6.40 2.98
N GLN A 116 -18.89 6.15 1.82
CA GLN A 116 -19.18 4.92 1.07
C GLN A 116 -18.27 3.77 1.47
N GLN A 117 -18.74 3.06 2.49
CA GLN A 117 -18.45 1.67 2.76
C GLN A 117 -18.67 0.87 1.46
N LEU A 118 -17.65 0.13 1.02
CA LEU A 118 -17.72 -0.69 -0.20
C LEU A 118 -19.02 -1.49 -0.27
N ARG A 119 -19.79 -1.28 -1.33
CA ARG A 119 -20.59 -2.38 -1.88
C ARG A 119 -19.61 -3.33 -2.57
N LEU A 120 -19.23 -4.41 -1.89
CA LEU A 120 -18.57 -5.54 -2.52
C LEU A 120 -19.60 -6.22 -3.44
N PRO A 121 -19.36 -6.33 -4.75
CA PRO A 121 -20.03 -7.34 -5.53
C PRO A 121 -19.34 -8.67 -5.21
N PHE A 122 -20.09 -9.58 -4.60
CA PHE A 122 -19.78 -11.01 -4.37
C PHE A 122 -19.02 -11.39 -3.08
N GLY A 123 -19.80 -11.95 -2.13
CA GLY A 123 -19.74 -13.36 -1.74
C GLY A 123 -18.48 -13.89 -1.06
N HIS A 124 -18.59 -14.13 0.25
CA HIS A 124 -17.74 -15.08 0.97
C HIS A 124 -17.64 -16.41 0.22
N ALA A 125 -16.42 -16.94 0.10
CA ALA A 125 -16.19 -18.36 -0.10
C ALA A 125 -15.39 -18.85 1.11
N ASP A 126 -15.89 -19.93 1.70
CA ASP A 126 -15.40 -20.63 2.89
C ASP A 126 -13.93 -21.08 2.82
#